data_AF-A0A538MK66-F1
#
_entry.id   AF-A0A538MK66-F1
#
_cell.length_a   1.000
_cell.length_b   1.000
_cell.length_c   1.000
_cell.angle_alpha   90.00
_cell.angle_beta   90.00
_cell.angle_gamma   90.00
#
_symmetry.space_group_name_H-M   'P 1'
#
loop_
_entity.id
_entity.type
_entity.pdbx_description
1 polymer ?
#
loop_
_entity_poly.entity_id
_entity_poly.type
_entity_poly.pdbx_seq_one_letter_code
_entity_poly.pdbx_strand_id
1 'polypeptide(L)' 'MRWATRRHCHVDRAACAWLIRRFLDPEAEFVFVDDPDEVPADATP' A
#
# COMPACT_ATOMS: atom_id res chain seq x y z
N MET A 1 4.79 -0.09 9.03
CA MET A 1 3.76 -1.15 8.80
C MET A 1 3.67 -1.49 7.31
N ARG A 2 3.26 -2.71 6.92
CA ARG A 2 3.07 -3.08 5.50
C ARG A 2 1.63 -2.89 5.04
N TRP A 3 1.47 -2.33 3.84
CA TRP A 3 0.18 -2.05 3.21
C TRP A 3 0.13 -2.71 1.84
N ALA A 4 -0.93 -3.45 1.55
CA ALA A 4 -1.16 -4.04 0.25
C ALA A 4 -2.18 -3.23 -0.54
N THR A 5 -1.97 -3.10 -1.85
CA THR A 5 -2.94 -2.50 -2.76
C THR A 5 -2.86 -3.16 -4.12
N ARG A 6 -3.91 -3.06 -4.94
CA ARG A 6 -3.87 -3.58 -6.32
C ARG A 6 -2.84 -2.84 -7.18
N ARG A 7 -2.19 -3.59 -8.09
CA ARG A 7 -1.43 -3.05 -9.22
C ARG A 7 -2.34 -2.20 -10.11
N HIS A 8 -1.74 -1.28 -10.86
CA HIS A 8 -2.45 -0.28 -11.67
C HIS A 8 -3.29 0.66 -10.82
N CYS A 9 -2.76 1.02 -9.65
CA CYS A 9 -3.43 1.91 -8.72
C CYS A 9 -3.70 3.28 -9.38
N HIS A 10 -4.90 3.80 -9.18
CA HIS A 10 -5.25 5.15 -9.62
C HIS A 10 -4.55 6.20 -8.75
N VAL A 11 -4.53 7.45 -9.25
CA VAL A 11 -3.88 8.60 -8.60
C VAL A 11 -4.27 8.73 -7.12
N ASP A 12 -5.53 8.46 -6.78
CA ASP A 12 -6.03 8.48 -5.41
C ASP A 12 -5.23 7.59 -4.44
N ARG A 13 -5.04 6.32 -4.78
CA ARG A 13 -4.29 5.37 -3.93
C ARG A 13 -2.81 5.74 -3.83
N ALA A 14 -2.22 6.26 -4.91
CA ALA A 14 -0.86 6.77 -4.88
C ALA A 14 -0.73 7.99 -3.95
N ALA A 15 -1.71 8.90 -3.96
CA ALA A 15 -1.76 10.06 -3.07
C ALA A 15 -1.92 9.64 -1.61
N CYS A 16 -2.77 8.65 -1.31
CA CYS A 16 -2.90 8.10 0.03
C CYS A 16 -1.57 7.49 0.53
N ALA A 17 -0.90 6.67 -0.29
CA ALA A 17 0.40 6.09 0.07
C ALA A 17 1.45 7.17 0.34
N TRP A 18 1.48 8.22 -0.48
CA TRP A 18 2.34 9.39 -0.26
C TRP A 18 2.04 10.10 1.06
N LEU A 19 0.76 10.35 1.36
CA LEU A 19 0.34 11.02 2.59
C LEU A 19 0.71 10.21 3.83
N ILE A 20 0.47 8.90 3.81
CA ILE A 20 0.85 7.99 4.89
C ILE A 20 2.36 8.06 5.14
N ARG A 21 3.18 7.90 4.09
CA ARG A 21 4.65 7.98 4.23
C ARG A 21 5.13 9.34 4.70
N ARG A 22 4.44 10.41 4.31
CA ARG A 22 4.90 11.76 4.60
C ARG A 22 4.53 12.23 6.01
N PHE A 23 3.39 11.81 6.53
CA PHE A 23 2.81 12.41 7.73
C PHE A 23 2.43 11.43 8.85
N LEU A 24 2.23 10.14 8.55
CA LEU A 24 1.71 9.17 9.53
C LEU A 24 2.75 8.12 9.91
N ASP A 25 3.33 7.45 8.92
CA ASP A 25 4.29 6.36 9.11
C ASP A 25 5.40 6.47 8.04
N PRO A 26 6.54 7.13 8.34
CA PRO A 26 7.67 7.27 7.43
C PRO A 26 8.29 5.95 6.96
N GLU A 27 8.10 4.89 7.75
CA GLU A 27 8.62 3.54 7.50
C GLU A 27 7.54 2.64 6.85
N ALA A 28 6.40 3.20 6.43
CA ALA A 28 5.37 2.44 5.75
C ALA A 28 5.85 1.87 4.41
N GLU A 29 5.65 0.57 4.24
CA GLU A 29 5.97 -0.17 3.03
C GLU A 29 4.70 -0.53 2.27
N PHE A 30 4.73 -0.38 0.95
CA PHE A 30 3.57 -0.61 0.09
C PHE A 30 3.88 -1.71 -0.93
N VAL A 31 3.03 -2.73 -0.97
CA VAL A 31 3.12 -3.86 -1.87
C VAL A 31 1.97 -3.77 -2.88
N PHE A 32 2.31 -3.86 -4.16
CA PHE A 32 1.34 -3.81 -5.26
C PHE A 32 1.13 -5.22 -5.82
N VAL A 33 -0.05 -5.77 -5.61
CA VAL A 33 -0.41 -7.15 -5.99
C VAL A 33 -1.39 -7.16 -7.17
N ASP A 34 -1.31 -8.16 -8.04
CA ASP A 34 -2.29 -8.33 -9.13
C ASP A 34 -3.49 -9.15 -8.64
N ASP A 35 -3.21 -10.16 -7.82
CA ASP A 35 -4.20 -11.05 -7.23
C ASP A 35 -4.31 -10.82 -5.70
N PRO A 36 -5.53 -10.77 -5.12
CA PRO A 36 -5.73 -10.71 -3.68
C PRO A 36 -5.02 -11.83 -2.89
N ASP A 37 -4.81 -13.00 -3.48
CA ASP A 37 -4.13 -14.12 -2.83
C ASP A 37 -2.61 -13.87 -2.67
N GLU A 38 -2.05 -12.87 -3.35
CA GLU A 38 -0.65 -12.45 -3.23
C GLU A 38 -0.42 -11.48 -2.06
N VAL A 39 -1.47 -11.06 -1.35
CA VAL A 39 -1.36 -10.14 -0.20
C VAL A 39 -0.57 -10.80 0.92
N PRO A 40 0.58 -10.23 1.37
CA PRO A 40 1.32 -10.77 2.49
C PRO A 40 0.46 -10.84 3.76
N ALA A 41 0.61 -11.92 4.54
CA ALA A 41 -0.22 -12.16 5.72
C ALA A 41 -0.12 -11.06 6.80
N ASP A 42 0.96 -10.27 6.78
CA ASP A 42 1.20 -9.15 7.69
C ASP A 42 1.01 -7.78 7.04
N ALA A 43 0.45 -7.74 5.83
CA ALA A 43 0.08 -6.49 5.17
C ALA A 43 -1.39 -6.17 5.44
N THR A 44 -1.67 -4.90 5.73
CA THR A 44 -3.03 -4.38 5.79
C THR A 44 -3.58 -4.22 4.36
N PRO A 45 -4.73 -4.83 4.01
CA PRO A 45 -5.31 -4.77 2.66
C PRO A 45 -6.01 -3.44 2.32
#